data_AF-A0A420DZA8-F1
#
_entry.id   AF-A0A420DZA8-F1
#
_cell.length_a   1.000
_cell.length_b   1.000
_cell.length_c   1.000
_cell.angle_alpha   90.00
_cell.angle_beta   90.00
_cell.angle_gamma   90.00
#
_symmetry.space_group_name_H-M   'P 1'
#
loop_
_entity.id
_entity.type
_entity.pdbx_description
1 polymer ?
#
loop_
_entity_poly.entity_id
_entity_poly.type
_entity_poly.pdbx_seq_one_letter_code
_entity_poly.pdbx_strand_id
1 'polypeptide(L)'
;MSKKLHLILLLILPMIVFGQLSESLNNMKADENPEYKNYEPLLFKATKYIFDNPVNVKSKEFISATQIVGFWMNKDTGMGIPTFGDFFTSLTNENQQQFLYTVAMIHYGLDQKINHGRILTCKKINGQKYSEQEDVREVQIGGAKILLEYIGDKNNNVPINSKTKKYVKAYKKEKLDKMFFD
;
A
#
# COMPACT_ATOMS: atom_id res chain seq x y z
N MET A 1 44.63 -3.33 -15.48
CA MET A 1 43.38 -4.00 -15.05
C MET A 1 42.43 -4.08 -16.23
N SER A 2 42.06 -5.29 -16.66
CA SER A 2 41.42 -5.50 -17.95
C SER A 2 39.95 -5.06 -17.94
N LYS A 3 39.50 -4.40 -19.01
CA LYS A 3 38.09 -4.02 -19.26
C LYS A 3 37.10 -5.20 -19.15
N LYS A 4 37.60 -6.45 -19.17
CA LYS A 4 36.82 -7.68 -18.99
C LYS A 4 36.33 -7.88 -17.55
N LEU A 5 37.00 -7.32 -16.54
CA LEU A 5 36.59 -7.46 -15.13
C LEU A 5 35.35 -6.61 -14.78
N HIS A 6 35.18 -5.45 -15.44
CA HIS A 6 34.02 -4.57 -15.21
C HIS A 6 32.72 -5.14 -15.82
N LEU A 7 32.81 -5.89 -16.92
CA LEU A 7 31.65 -6.50 -17.57
C LEU A 7 31.04 -7.65 -16.75
N ILE A 8 31.90 -8.38 -16.00
CA ILE A 8 31.46 -9.47 -15.12
C ILE A 8 30.77 -8.92 -13.87
N LEU A 9 31.24 -7.80 -13.30
CA LEU A 9 30.58 -7.17 -12.14
C LEU A 9 29.17 -6.68 -12.49
N LEU A 10 28.96 -6.15 -13.70
CA LEU A 10 27.66 -5.69 -14.20
C LEU A 10 26.65 -6.84 -14.42
N LEU A 11 27.12 -8.06 -14.66
CA LEU A 11 26.27 -9.24 -14.88
C LEU A 11 25.89 -9.98 -13.58
N ILE A 12 26.59 -9.74 -12.46
CA ILE A 12 26.30 -10.40 -11.17
C ILE A 12 25.34 -9.57 -10.30
N LEU A 13 25.29 -8.25 -10.52
CA LEU A 13 24.39 -7.33 -9.81
C LEU A 13 22.87 -7.61 -9.93
N PRO A 14 22.32 -8.22 -11.01
CA PRO A 14 20.88 -8.47 -11.09
C PRO A 14 20.40 -9.67 -10.26
N MET A 15 21.30 -10.55 -9.80
CA MET A 15 20.89 -11.81 -9.14
C MET A 15 20.68 -11.69 -7.62
N ILE A 16 21.05 -10.56 -7.00
CA ILE A 16 20.92 -10.36 -5.54
C ILE A 16 19.52 -9.81 -5.14
N VAL A 17 18.68 -9.43 -6.11
CA VAL A 17 17.40 -8.73 -5.81
C VAL A 17 16.22 -9.69 -5.62
N PHE A 18 16.36 -10.96 -5.97
CA PHE A 18 15.27 -11.94 -5.88
C PHE A 18 15.25 -12.64 -4.52
N GLY A 19 14.50 -12.09 -3.56
CA GLY A 19 14.25 -12.75 -2.27
C GLY A 19 14.09 -11.83 -1.06
N GLN A 20 14.25 -10.52 -1.23
CA GLN A 20 14.44 -9.64 -0.07
C GLN A 20 13.21 -9.52 0.83
N LEU A 21 11.97 -9.57 0.31
CA LEU A 21 10.77 -9.54 1.15
C LEU A 21 10.47 -10.91 1.76
N SER A 22 10.73 -12.01 1.04
CA SER A 22 10.52 -13.34 1.63
C SER A 22 11.49 -13.66 2.76
N GLU A 23 12.75 -13.23 2.64
CA GLU A 23 13.72 -13.29 3.74
C GLU A 23 13.34 -12.37 4.90
N SER A 24 13.00 -11.11 4.61
CA SER A 24 12.58 -10.15 5.65
C SER A 24 11.33 -10.61 6.41
N LEU A 25 10.38 -11.26 5.71
CA LEU A 25 9.21 -11.88 6.32
C LEU A 25 9.61 -13.01 7.29
N ASN A 26 10.55 -13.88 6.91
CA ASN A 26 11.02 -14.94 7.79
C ASN A 26 11.67 -14.37 9.05
N ASN A 27 12.51 -13.35 8.90
CA ASN A 27 13.15 -12.68 10.02
C ASN A 27 12.12 -12.02 10.95
N MET A 28 11.14 -11.31 10.39
CA MET A 28 10.05 -10.70 11.16
C MET A 28 9.20 -11.74 11.92
N LYS A 29 8.96 -12.92 11.33
CA LYS A 29 8.22 -14.02 11.99
C LYS A 29 9.03 -14.72 13.08
N ALA A 30 10.36 -14.70 12.99
CA ALA A 30 11.26 -15.27 13.99
C ALA A 30 11.51 -14.32 15.17
N ASP A 31 11.18 -13.05 15.03
CA ASP A 31 11.19 -12.07 16.13
C ASP A 31 10.03 -12.36 17.08
N GLU A 32 10.36 -12.73 18.32
CA GLU A 32 9.39 -13.07 19.36
C GLU A 32 8.61 -11.84 19.86
N ASN A 33 9.20 -10.65 19.75
CA ASN A 33 8.59 -9.40 20.20
C ASN A 33 8.77 -8.28 19.17
N PRO A 34 8.11 -8.39 18.00
CA PRO A 34 8.32 -7.45 16.92
C PRO A 34 7.72 -6.09 17.27
N GLU A 35 8.58 -5.09 17.45
CA GLU A 35 8.18 -3.71 17.68
C GLU A 35 7.94 -2.97 16.37
N TYR A 36 6.75 -2.39 16.19
CA TYR A 36 6.34 -1.74 14.95
C TYR A 36 7.38 -0.76 14.39
N LYS A 37 7.96 0.09 15.26
CA LYS A 37 8.95 1.11 14.89
C LYS A 37 10.15 0.54 14.12
N ASN A 38 10.54 -0.71 14.40
CA ASN A 38 11.67 -1.38 13.76
C ASN A 38 11.31 -1.95 12.37
N TYR A 39 10.02 -2.16 12.13
CA TYR A 39 9.50 -2.78 10.90
C TYR A 39 8.74 -1.81 10.00
N GLU A 40 8.61 -0.53 10.36
CA GLU A 40 8.04 0.50 9.49
C GLU A 40 8.67 0.53 8.10
N PRO A 41 10.01 0.48 7.94
CA PRO A 41 10.63 0.46 6.62
C PRO A 41 10.29 -0.80 5.82
N LEU A 42 10.16 -1.96 6.50
CA LEU A 42 9.77 -3.21 5.87
C LEU A 42 8.32 -3.16 5.39
N LEU A 43 7.42 -2.63 6.21
CA LEU A 43 6.02 -2.45 5.85
C LEU A 43 5.89 -1.49 4.66
N PHE A 44 6.60 -0.35 4.69
CA PHE A 44 6.61 0.60 3.58
C PHE A 44 7.09 -0.05 2.30
N LYS A 45 8.19 -0.82 2.37
CA LYS A 45 8.72 -1.56 1.24
C LYS A 45 7.73 -2.61 0.70
N ALA A 46 7.04 -3.33 1.58
CA ALA A 46 6.04 -4.33 1.18
C ALA A 46 4.84 -3.68 0.47
N THR A 47 4.32 -2.57 1.01
CA THR A 47 3.24 -1.82 0.35
C THR A 47 3.68 -1.28 -1.01
N LYS A 48 4.89 -0.72 -1.11
CA LYS A 48 5.47 -0.26 -2.37
C LYS A 48 5.59 -1.39 -3.39
N TYR A 49 6.09 -2.55 -2.97
CA TYR A 49 6.19 -3.72 -3.85
C TYR A 49 4.84 -4.13 -4.44
N ILE A 50 3.76 -4.09 -3.64
CA ILE A 50 2.41 -4.43 -4.09
C ILE A 50 1.92 -3.47 -5.20
N PHE A 51 2.25 -2.19 -5.12
CA PHE A 51 1.80 -1.20 -6.12
C PHE A 51 2.75 -1.01 -7.30
N ASP A 52 4.03 -1.39 -7.16
CA ASP A 52 5.03 -1.35 -8.24
C ASP A 52 4.96 -2.58 -9.16
N ASN A 53 4.17 -3.61 -8.82
CA ASN A 53 4.12 -4.88 -9.55
C ASN A 53 2.68 -5.34 -9.78
N PRO A 54 2.36 -5.96 -10.94
CA PRO A 54 1.08 -6.62 -11.14
C PRO A 54 0.76 -7.68 -10.07
N VAL A 55 -0.53 -7.91 -9.82
CA VAL A 55 -0.96 -8.98 -8.93
C VAL A 55 -0.45 -10.32 -9.46
N ASN A 56 0.37 -10.99 -8.64
CA ASN A 56 0.92 -12.31 -8.95
C ASN A 56 0.86 -13.21 -7.71
N VAL A 57 -0.24 -13.94 -7.58
CA VAL A 57 -0.49 -14.87 -6.46
C VAL A 57 0.43 -16.09 -6.45
N LYS A 58 1.27 -16.29 -7.48
CA LYS A 58 2.28 -17.34 -7.53
C LYS A 58 3.68 -16.84 -7.16
N SER A 59 3.88 -15.52 -7.09
CA SER A 59 5.17 -14.92 -6.73
C SER A 59 5.40 -15.02 -5.23
N LYS A 60 6.52 -15.63 -4.83
CA LYS A 60 6.95 -15.70 -3.43
C LYS A 60 7.07 -14.30 -2.81
N GLU A 61 7.58 -13.33 -3.56
CA GLU A 61 7.74 -11.95 -3.08
C GLU A 61 6.40 -11.23 -2.94
N PHE A 62 5.47 -11.43 -3.88
CA PHE A 62 4.12 -10.85 -3.75
C PHE A 62 3.37 -11.44 -2.56
N ILE A 63 3.42 -12.77 -2.37
CA ILE A 63 2.87 -13.44 -1.18
C ILE A 63 3.53 -12.91 0.09
N SER A 64 4.84 -12.70 0.07
CA SER A 64 5.56 -12.20 1.25
C SER A 64 5.17 -10.76 1.58
N ALA A 65 5.03 -9.91 0.57
CA ALA A 65 4.56 -8.53 0.73
C ALA A 65 3.17 -8.48 1.36
N THR A 66 2.22 -9.27 0.85
CA THR A 66 0.85 -9.29 1.40
C THR A 66 0.82 -9.86 2.82
N GLN A 67 1.67 -10.84 3.16
CA GLN A 67 1.79 -11.36 4.52
C GLN A 67 2.41 -10.35 5.50
N ILE A 68 3.44 -9.60 5.08
CA ILE A 68 4.01 -8.50 5.88
C ILE A 68 2.95 -7.47 6.20
N VAL A 69 2.19 -7.04 5.18
CA VAL A 69 1.11 -6.06 5.36
C VAL A 69 0.02 -6.62 6.26
N GLY A 70 -0.44 -7.85 6.01
CA GLY A 70 -1.46 -8.51 6.82
C GLY A 70 -1.06 -8.71 8.28
N PHE A 71 0.22 -8.94 8.57
CA PHE A 71 0.73 -9.04 9.94
C PHE A 71 0.54 -7.72 10.71
N TRP A 72 0.89 -6.58 10.10
CA TRP A 72 0.80 -5.27 10.73
C TRP A 72 -0.61 -4.67 10.72
N MET A 73 -1.45 -5.02 9.74
CA MET A 73 -2.87 -4.62 9.72
C MET A 73 -3.65 -5.07 10.95
N ASN A 74 -3.23 -6.18 11.58
CA ASN A 74 -3.89 -6.74 12.76
C ASN A 74 -3.26 -6.28 14.09
N LYS A 75 -2.38 -5.27 14.07
CA LYS A 75 -1.65 -4.77 15.24
C LYS A 75 -1.84 -3.26 15.40
N ASP A 76 -1.66 -2.77 16.62
CA ASP A 76 -1.58 -1.33 16.85
C ASP A 76 -0.26 -0.80 16.30
N THR A 77 -0.36 0.04 15.27
CA THR A 77 0.77 0.73 14.63
C THR A 77 0.87 2.20 15.06
N GLY A 78 -0.04 2.65 15.93
CA GLY A 78 -0.21 4.06 16.26
C GLY A 78 -0.88 4.88 15.16
N MET A 79 -1.22 4.29 14.02
CA MET A 79 -1.96 4.93 12.92
C MET A 79 -3.31 4.24 12.71
N GLY A 80 -4.38 5.04 12.69
CA GLY A 80 -5.71 4.59 12.28
C GLY A 80 -5.79 4.44 10.76
N ILE A 81 -6.51 3.42 10.29
CA ILE A 81 -6.80 3.25 8.87
C ILE A 81 -8.30 3.42 8.62
N PRO A 82 -8.73 4.51 7.94
CA PRO A 82 -10.15 4.85 7.82
C PRO A 82 -10.89 4.03 6.74
N THR A 83 -11.12 2.75 7.02
CA THR A 83 -11.82 1.79 6.15
C THR A 83 -13.36 1.93 6.20
N PHE A 84 -13.88 3.10 5.83
CA PHE A 84 -15.31 3.40 5.76
C PHE A 84 -15.62 4.38 4.62
N GLY A 85 -16.89 4.73 4.43
CA GLY A 85 -17.36 5.69 3.42
C GLY A 85 -17.74 5.05 2.08
N ASP A 86 -18.37 5.85 1.22
CA ASP A 86 -19.00 5.38 -0.02
C ASP A 86 -18.01 4.78 -1.02
N PHE A 87 -16.77 5.29 -1.05
CA PHE A 87 -15.74 4.69 -1.86
C PHE A 87 -15.40 3.28 -1.38
N PHE A 88 -15.10 3.11 -0.08
CA PHE A 88 -14.78 1.80 0.49
C PHE A 88 -15.89 0.78 0.25
N THR A 89 -17.15 1.16 0.45
CA THR A 89 -18.31 0.28 0.24
C THR A 89 -18.57 -0.04 -1.24
N SER A 90 -18.07 0.80 -2.17
CA SER A 90 -18.17 0.54 -3.61
C SER A 90 -17.17 -0.52 -4.11
N LEU A 91 -16.08 -0.74 -3.38
CA LEU A 91 -15.04 -1.71 -3.69
C LEU A 91 -15.49 -3.13 -3.36
N THR A 92 -15.14 -4.10 -4.20
CA THR A 92 -15.47 -5.52 -3.99
C THR A 92 -14.38 -6.27 -3.22
N ASN A 93 -14.79 -7.19 -2.36
CA ASN A 93 -13.88 -8.14 -1.69
C ASN A 93 -13.55 -9.37 -2.51
N GLU A 94 -14.35 -9.71 -3.53
CA GLU A 94 -14.08 -10.88 -4.38
C GLU A 94 -12.72 -10.78 -5.07
N ASN A 95 -12.30 -9.57 -5.44
CA ASN A 95 -11.02 -9.28 -6.08
C ASN A 95 -10.07 -8.49 -5.17
N GLN A 96 -10.27 -8.57 -3.85
CA GLN A 96 -9.39 -7.96 -2.85
C GLN A 96 -9.23 -6.42 -2.98
N GLN A 97 -10.20 -5.71 -3.57
CA GLN A 97 -10.07 -4.26 -3.76
C GLN A 97 -10.09 -3.48 -2.44
N GLN A 98 -10.91 -3.90 -1.45
CA GLN A 98 -10.88 -3.25 -0.13
C GLN A 98 -9.56 -3.51 0.59
N PHE A 99 -8.99 -4.71 0.44
CA PHE A 99 -7.64 -5.01 0.93
C PHE A 99 -6.62 -4.10 0.27
N LEU A 100 -6.58 -4.03 -1.06
CA LEU A 100 -5.66 -3.14 -1.79
C LEU A 100 -5.86 -1.67 -1.40
N TYR A 101 -7.09 -1.21 -1.19
CA TYR A 101 -7.33 0.15 -0.72
C TYR A 101 -6.74 0.39 0.68
N THR A 102 -6.89 -0.60 1.56
CA THR A 102 -6.29 -0.56 2.90
C THR A 102 -4.76 -0.50 2.80
N VAL A 103 -4.15 -1.33 1.94
CA VAL A 103 -2.71 -1.28 1.65
C VAL A 103 -2.30 0.09 1.11
N ALA A 104 -3.13 0.72 0.25
CA ALA A 104 -2.86 2.03 -0.32
C ALA A 104 -2.89 3.15 0.74
N MET A 105 -3.82 3.10 1.68
CA MET A 105 -3.87 4.04 2.81
C MET A 105 -2.66 3.87 3.74
N ILE A 106 -2.25 2.64 4.02
CA ILE A 106 -1.02 2.34 4.79
C ILE A 106 0.20 2.88 4.05
N HIS A 107 0.30 2.61 2.74
CA HIS A 107 1.39 3.10 1.89
C HIS A 107 1.49 4.62 1.96
N TYR A 108 0.38 5.31 1.76
CA TYR A 108 0.32 6.77 1.81
C TYR A 108 0.74 7.33 3.17
N GLY A 109 0.19 6.80 4.27
CA GLY A 109 0.55 7.25 5.61
C GLY A 109 2.04 7.05 5.94
N LEU A 110 2.60 5.91 5.53
CA LEU A 110 4.03 5.62 5.67
C LEU A 110 4.91 6.51 4.81
N ASP A 111 4.50 6.78 3.57
CA ASP A 111 5.20 7.71 2.68
C ASP A 111 5.27 9.12 3.29
N GLN A 112 4.13 9.61 3.79
CA GLN A 112 4.07 10.91 4.48
C GLN A 112 4.99 10.94 5.71
N LYS A 113 5.05 9.86 6.48
CA LYS A 113 5.93 9.78 7.66
C LYS A 113 7.40 9.69 7.28
N ILE A 114 7.77 8.75 6.42
CA ILE A 114 9.17 8.39 6.11
C ILE A 114 9.81 9.41 5.18
N ASN A 115 9.09 9.83 4.13
CA ASN A 115 9.66 10.67 3.06
C ASN A 115 9.33 12.16 3.23
N HIS A 116 8.27 12.49 3.98
CA HIS A 116 7.83 13.88 4.15
C HIS A 116 7.85 14.38 5.61
N GLY A 117 8.20 13.54 6.58
CA GLY A 117 8.27 13.92 8.00
C GLY A 117 6.92 14.30 8.61
N ARG A 118 5.80 13.91 7.98
CA ARG A 118 4.43 14.21 8.41
C ARG A 118 3.77 12.96 9.00
N ILE A 119 3.21 13.06 10.21
CA ILE A 119 2.49 11.95 10.84
C ILE A 119 0.99 12.18 10.71
N LEU A 120 0.32 11.33 9.94
CA LEU A 120 -1.14 11.27 9.82
C LEU A 120 -1.67 10.18 10.75
N THR A 121 -2.21 10.58 11.91
CA THR A 121 -2.56 9.61 12.96
C THR A 121 -3.89 8.92 12.73
N CYS A 122 -4.86 9.63 12.13
CA CYS A 122 -6.23 9.17 11.90
C CYS A 122 -6.89 8.59 13.17
N LYS A 123 -6.53 9.11 14.35
CA LYS A 123 -7.10 8.66 15.63
C LYS A 123 -8.37 9.44 15.92
N LYS A 124 -9.38 8.75 16.45
CA LYS A 124 -10.62 9.38 16.88
C LYS A 124 -10.35 10.54 17.85
N ILE A 125 -10.79 11.73 17.47
CA ILE A 125 -10.83 12.91 18.35
C ILE A 125 -12.22 12.95 19.01
N ASN A 126 -12.25 13.06 20.35
CA ASN A 126 -13.51 13.12 21.09
C ASN A 126 -14.35 14.32 20.65
N GLY A 127 -15.61 14.08 20.33
CA GLY A 127 -16.54 15.13 19.87
C GLY A 127 -16.49 15.44 18.37
N GLN A 128 -15.56 14.86 17.61
CA GLN A 128 -15.41 15.09 16.16
C GLN A 128 -15.74 13.83 15.36
N LYS A 129 -16.46 13.96 14.24
CA LYS A 129 -16.67 12.83 13.33
C LYS A 129 -15.39 12.54 12.56
N TYR A 130 -15.12 11.28 12.23
CA TYR A 130 -13.98 10.93 11.39
C TYR A 130 -14.00 11.66 10.02
N SER A 131 -15.19 11.85 9.43
CA SER A 131 -15.35 12.58 8.18
C SER A 131 -14.95 14.07 8.25
N GLU A 132 -14.84 14.62 9.46
CA GLU A 132 -14.47 16.03 9.70
C GLU A 132 -12.98 16.16 10.04
N GLN A 133 -12.24 15.07 10.20
CA GLN A 133 -10.81 15.08 10.51
C GLN A 133 -9.99 15.19 9.21
N GLU A 134 -9.08 16.16 9.16
CA GLU A 134 -8.29 16.46 7.97
C GLU A 134 -7.38 15.30 7.57
N ASP A 135 -6.67 14.69 8.52
CA ASP A 135 -5.78 13.57 8.28
C ASP A 135 -6.52 12.34 7.74
N VAL A 136 -7.72 12.06 8.26
CA VAL A 136 -8.60 10.99 7.77
C VAL A 136 -9.00 11.23 6.32
N ARG A 137 -9.46 12.44 5.99
CA ARG A 137 -9.84 12.79 4.62
C ARG A 137 -8.66 12.68 3.68
N GLU A 138 -7.49 13.14 4.12
CA GLU A 138 -6.25 13.08 3.36
C GLU A 138 -5.81 11.64 3.09
N VAL A 139 -5.80 10.78 4.12
CA VAL A 139 -5.43 9.36 3.96
C VAL A 139 -6.41 8.64 3.04
N GLN A 140 -7.72 8.89 3.17
CA GLN A 140 -8.73 8.30 2.28
C GLN A 140 -8.50 8.71 0.82
N ILE A 141 -8.33 10.01 0.54
CA ILE A 141 -8.17 10.47 -0.83
C ILE A 141 -6.80 10.08 -1.42
N GLY A 142 -5.74 10.11 -0.61
CA GLY A 142 -4.39 9.68 -1.00
C GLY A 142 -4.34 8.20 -1.33
N GLY A 143 -4.87 7.35 -0.45
CA GLY A 143 -5.00 5.91 -0.70
C GLY A 143 -5.88 5.60 -1.91
N ALA A 144 -6.94 6.39 -2.14
CA ALA A 144 -7.82 6.19 -3.28
C ALA A 144 -7.12 6.50 -4.60
N LYS A 145 -6.32 7.57 -4.66
CA LYS A 145 -5.52 7.92 -5.85
C LYS A 145 -4.56 6.79 -6.22
N ILE A 146 -3.79 6.29 -5.25
CA ILE A 146 -2.88 5.15 -5.44
C ILE A 146 -3.63 3.92 -5.97
N LEU A 147 -4.74 3.54 -5.31
CA LEU A 147 -5.52 2.38 -5.72
C LEU A 147 -6.08 2.54 -7.14
N LEU A 148 -6.70 3.69 -7.44
CA LEU A 148 -7.40 3.93 -8.71
C LEU A 148 -6.45 4.05 -9.89
N GLU A 149 -5.24 4.54 -9.66
CA GLU A 149 -4.14 4.47 -10.62
C GLU A 149 -3.78 3.01 -10.89
N TYR A 150 -3.49 2.25 -9.84
CA TYR A 150 -3.07 0.86 -9.93
C TYR A 150 -4.11 -0.03 -10.62
N ILE A 151 -5.37 -0.05 -10.17
CA ILE A 151 -6.43 -0.87 -10.77
C ILE A 151 -6.94 -0.30 -12.10
N GLY A 152 -6.59 0.95 -12.40
CA GLY A 152 -6.92 1.62 -13.65
C GLY A 152 -6.05 1.15 -14.83
N ASP A 153 -4.92 0.51 -14.55
CA ASP A 153 -4.07 -0.20 -15.49
C ASP A 153 -4.48 -1.68 -15.58
N LYS A 154 -4.78 -2.13 -16.80
CA LYS A 154 -5.18 -3.52 -17.07
C LYS A 154 -4.03 -4.51 -16.86
N ASN A 155 -2.78 -4.06 -16.94
CA ASN A 155 -1.61 -4.92 -16.77
C ASN A 155 -1.45 -5.41 -15.31
N ASN A 156 -2.10 -4.73 -14.36
CA ASN A 156 -2.02 -5.08 -12.93
C ASN A 156 -2.95 -6.22 -12.51
N ASN A 157 -3.77 -6.75 -13.44
CA ASN A 157 -4.62 -7.93 -13.25
C ASN A 157 -5.63 -7.81 -12.09
N VAL A 158 -6.18 -6.61 -11.85
CA VAL A 158 -7.25 -6.39 -10.87
C VAL A 158 -8.57 -6.11 -11.58
N PRO A 159 -9.53 -7.06 -11.61
CA PRO A 159 -10.84 -6.80 -12.20
C PRO A 159 -11.58 -5.70 -11.44
N ILE A 160 -12.27 -4.81 -12.18
CA ILE A 160 -13.09 -3.74 -11.62
C ILE A 160 -14.56 -3.88 -12.04
N ASN A 161 -15.48 -3.65 -11.09
CA ASN A 161 -16.91 -3.65 -11.37
C ASN A 161 -17.38 -2.29 -11.89
N SER A 162 -18.67 -2.17 -12.23
CA SER A 162 -19.26 -0.93 -12.74
C SER A 162 -19.23 0.22 -11.73
N LYS A 163 -19.31 -0.05 -10.42
CA LYS A 163 -19.22 0.96 -9.35
C LYS A 163 -17.81 1.54 -9.26
N THR A 164 -16.78 0.69 -9.12
CA THR A 164 -15.36 1.10 -9.07
C THR A 164 -14.95 1.82 -10.37
N LYS A 165 -15.47 1.39 -11.53
CA LYS A 165 -15.21 2.04 -12.83
C LYS A 165 -15.65 3.51 -12.88
N LYS A 166 -16.65 3.93 -12.10
CA LYS A 166 -17.04 5.34 -11.98
C LYS A 166 -15.94 6.16 -11.32
N TYR A 167 -15.37 5.66 -10.22
CA TYR A 167 -14.26 6.30 -9.51
C TYR A 167 -12.99 6.35 -10.36
N VAL A 168 -12.64 5.28 -11.09
CA VAL A 168 -11.49 5.30 -12.02
C VAL A 168 -11.66 6.40 -13.08
N LYS A 169 -12.88 6.58 -13.62
CA LYS A 169 -13.16 7.66 -14.57
C LYS A 169 -13.07 9.05 -13.92
N ALA A 170 -13.52 9.20 -12.68
CA ALA A 170 -13.42 10.46 -11.95
C ALA A 170 -11.96 10.81 -11.65
N TYR A 171 -11.15 9.84 -11.23
CA TYR A 171 -9.70 9.97 -11.04
C TYR A 171 -9.00 10.45 -12.31
N LYS A 172 -9.20 9.76 -13.44
CA LYS A 172 -8.61 10.14 -14.75
C LYS A 172 -9.06 11.51 -15.28
N LYS A 173 -10.11 12.10 -14.71
CA LYS A 173 -10.64 13.42 -15.07
C LYS A 173 -10.34 14.49 -14.01
N GLU A 174 -9.52 14.17 -13.00
CA GLU A 174 -9.19 15.08 -11.89
C GLU A 174 -10.43 15.57 -11.13
N LYS A 175 -11.44 14.70 -11.00
CA LYS A 175 -12.72 14.98 -10.32
C LYS A 175 -12.95 14.05 -9.12
N LEU A 176 -11.93 13.34 -8.66
CA LEU A 176 -12.05 12.38 -7.57
C LEU A 176 -12.44 13.06 -6.25
N ASP A 177 -11.79 14.17 -5.93
CA ASP A 177 -11.96 14.86 -4.65
C ASP A 177 -13.41 15.33 -4.44
N LYS A 178 -14.05 15.82 -5.52
CA LYS A 178 -15.48 16.17 -5.55
C LYS A 178 -16.36 14.95 -5.29
N MET A 179 -16.05 13.82 -5.92
CA MET A 179 -16.82 12.59 -5.76
C MET A 179 -16.70 11.95 -4.36
N PHE A 180 -15.67 12.29 -3.58
CA PHE A 180 -15.43 11.73 -2.26
C PHE A 180 -16.13 12.47 -1.12
N PHE A 181 -16.37 13.77 -1.30
CA PHE A 181 -16.79 14.65 -0.20
C PHE A 181 -17.98 15.57 -0.55
N ASP A 182 -18.46 15.58 -1.79
CA ASP A 182 -19.75 16.18 -2.19
C ASP A 182 -20.90 15.18 -2.03
#